data_AF-A0A5M9MI82-F1
#
_entry.id   AF-A0A5M9MI82-F1
#
_cell.length_a   1.000
_cell.length_b   1.000
_cell.length_c   1.000
_cell.angle_alpha   90.00
_cell.angle_beta   90.00
_cell.angle_gamma   90.00
#
_symmetry.space_group_name_H-M   'P 1'
#
loop_
_entity.id
_entity.type
_entity.pdbx_description
1 polymer ?
#
loop_
_entity_poly.entity_id
_entity_poly.type
_entity_poly.pdbx_seq_one_letter_code
_entity_poly.pdbx_strand_id
1 'polypeptide(L)'
;MMLPKLLSLLFLFITLVFANDEAGLPKLGVKRDNSVKGTKGHNDRQFVWSSIVTLENGKEGHELVTDEQMVALVHNASKEMREQWNLRDNSELHPSIMTALQVGEQVYLASSMRGDYSFIYEYKTKDKGGKSGNGEIRKSVPAEIRDALHDARLGAAPARTNSQHKNDASCGELMASYTYLLKNHGKGLRNKLPKPRTIAWLYSATGGVTQADKLWDPCGTGDKDQWGCDAFCNKMGFKVIPTSTEEETKDFPKISNTHQQELMTKELRAELDQSRKEIEEERKKEQAKKAEEDRERRKKKGEEIRKKMEAEKKKEEEQKGKQGHNQHDKDKHGKDKDDKDKHGKDKHGKDNHGKHGKHGKHGKHGKHGKRETAWIA
;
A
#
# COMPACT_ATOMS: atom_id res chain seq x y z
N MET A 1 39.08 -51.94 -3.59
CA MET A 1 38.85 -50.69 -2.83
C MET A 1 37.71 -49.80 -3.39
N MET A 2 36.63 -50.37 -3.95
CA MET A 2 35.52 -49.59 -4.54
C MET A 2 34.26 -49.50 -3.66
N LEU A 3 34.11 -50.43 -2.70
CA LEU A 3 32.92 -50.56 -1.85
C LEU A 3 32.64 -49.32 -0.94
N PRO A 4 33.65 -48.65 -0.35
CA PRO A 4 33.40 -47.49 0.52
C PRO A 4 32.84 -46.28 -0.26
N LYS A 5 33.30 -46.08 -1.51
CA LYS A 5 32.86 -44.96 -2.36
C LYS A 5 31.43 -45.13 -2.86
N LEU A 6 31.01 -46.38 -3.12
CA LEU A 6 29.64 -46.69 -3.53
C LEU A 6 28.65 -46.47 -2.39
N LEU A 7 29.02 -46.85 -1.15
CA LEU A 7 28.21 -46.62 0.05
C LEU A 7 28.05 -45.12 0.36
N SER A 8 29.12 -44.33 0.22
CA SER A 8 29.03 -42.87 0.40
C SER A 8 28.12 -42.19 -0.63
N LEU A 9 28.15 -42.62 -1.90
CA LEU A 9 27.24 -42.10 -2.93
C LEU A 9 25.78 -42.50 -2.67
N LEU A 10 25.53 -43.73 -2.22
CA LEU A 10 24.18 -44.17 -1.85
C LEU A 10 23.64 -43.37 -0.67
N PHE A 11 24.46 -43.13 0.37
CA PHE A 11 24.07 -42.30 1.51
C PHE A 11 23.77 -40.86 1.10
N LEU A 12 24.54 -40.31 0.15
CA LEU A 12 24.35 -38.95 -0.36
C LEU A 12 23.09 -38.82 -1.24
N PHE A 13 22.75 -39.87 -1.99
CA PHE A 13 21.47 -39.95 -2.72
C PHE A 13 20.28 -40.12 -1.77
N ILE A 14 20.41 -40.96 -0.74
CA ILE A 14 19.38 -41.16 0.29
C ILE A 14 19.15 -39.85 1.05
N THR A 15 20.21 -39.14 1.46
CA THR A 15 20.05 -37.84 2.12
C THR A 15 19.50 -36.78 1.18
N LEU A 16 19.82 -36.78 -0.13
CA LEU A 16 19.21 -35.84 -1.08
C LEU A 16 17.72 -36.13 -1.34
N VAL A 17 17.31 -37.40 -1.33
CA VAL A 17 15.90 -37.79 -1.47
C VAL A 17 15.11 -37.39 -0.21
N PHE A 18 15.69 -37.52 0.98
CA PHE A 18 15.02 -37.14 2.24
C PHE A 18 15.19 -35.66 2.62
N ALA A 19 16.19 -34.93 2.08
CA ALA A 19 16.41 -33.51 2.38
C ALA A 19 15.54 -32.56 1.53
N ASN A 20 14.91 -33.05 0.45
CA ASN A 20 13.93 -32.27 -0.31
C ASN A 20 12.48 -32.44 0.20
N ASP A 21 12.26 -33.32 1.17
CA ASP A 21 10.99 -33.52 1.87
C ASP A 21 10.95 -32.70 3.17
N GLU A 22 11.26 -31.40 3.12
CA GLU A 22 10.91 -30.51 4.22
C GLU A 22 9.37 -30.39 4.29
N ALA A 23 8.81 -31.35 5.03
CA ALA A 23 7.45 -31.58 5.51
C ALA A 23 6.46 -32.33 4.60
N GLY A 24 6.72 -32.56 3.31
CA GLY A 24 5.79 -33.35 2.46
C GLY A 24 4.34 -32.83 2.44
N LEU A 25 4.13 -31.57 2.87
CA LEU A 25 2.79 -30.99 2.97
C LEU A 25 2.20 -30.81 1.57
N PRO A 26 0.90 -31.05 1.40
CA PRO A 26 0.28 -30.92 0.08
C PRO A 26 0.32 -29.45 -0.36
N LYS A 27 0.51 -29.26 -1.67
CA LYS A 27 0.45 -27.92 -2.26
C LYS A 27 -0.98 -27.40 -2.22
N LEU A 28 -1.16 -26.22 -1.64
CA LEU A 28 -2.43 -25.53 -1.49
C LEU A 28 -2.77 -24.65 -2.70
N GLY A 29 -1.80 -24.44 -3.60
CA GLY A 29 -2.00 -23.71 -4.84
C GLY A 29 -2.16 -22.20 -4.64
N VAL A 30 -1.66 -21.66 -3.52
CA VAL A 30 -1.75 -20.23 -3.19
C VAL A 30 -0.96 -19.42 -4.21
N LYS A 31 -1.63 -18.61 -5.04
CA LYS A 31 -0.98 -17.85 -6.11
C LYS A 31 -1.34 -16.37 -6.04
N ARG A 32 -0.45 -15.51 -6.54
CA ARG A 32 -0.76 -14.08 -6.71
C ARG A 32 -1.89 -13.93 -7.73
N ASP A 33 -3.00 -13.33 -7.31
CA ASP A 33 -4.08 -12.92 -8.20
C ASP A 33 -3.59 -11.75 -9.07
N ASN A 34 -3.54 -11.98 -10.39
CA ASN A 34 -3.11 -10.96 -11.34
C ASN A 34 -4.28 -10.07 -11.80
N SER A 35 -5.52 -10.48 -11.56
CA SER A 35 -6.71 -9.71 -11.94
C SER A 35 -6.78 -8.37 -11.20
N VAL A 36 -6.32 -8.34 -9.94
CA VAL A 36 -6.28 -7.13 -9.10
C VAL A 36 -5.18 -6.14 -9.48
N LYS A 37 -4.26 -6.47 -10.41
CA LYS A 37 -3.24 -5.52 -10.86
C LYS A 37 -3.90 -4.31 -11.51
N GLY A 38 -3.39 -3.10 -11.22
CA GLY A 38 -3.89 -1.85 -11.80
C GLY A 38 -3.90 -1.86 -13.33
N THR A 39 -4.79 -1.07 -13.94
CA THR A 39 -4.86 -0.91 -15.39
C THR A 39 -3.65 -0.13 -15.93
N LYS A 40 -3.34 -0.31 -17.22
CA LYS A 40 -2.20 0.34 -17.89
C LYS A 40 -2.21 1.85 -17.63
N GLY A 41 -1.12 2.36 -17.06
CA GLY A 41 -0.97 3.78 -16.70
C GLY A 41 -1.10 4.08 -15.21
N HIS A 42 -1.57 3.11 -14.41
CA HIS A 42 -1.70 3.27 -12.96
C HIS A 42 -0.93 2.16 -12.23
N ASN A 43 0.09 2.54 -11.46
CA ASN A 43 0.89 1.61 -10.67
C ASN A 43 0.30 1.44 -9.27
N ASP A 44 -0.95 0.95 -9.18
CA ASP A 44 -1.65 0.86 -7.89
C ASP A 44 -1.05 -0.20 -6.95
N ARG A 45 -0.06 -0.96 -7.44
CA ARG A 45 0.67 -2.02 -6.74
C ARG A 45 -0.26 -2.95 -5.98
N GLN A 46 -1.46 -3.16 -6.51
CA GLN A 46 -2.47 -4.01 -5.89
C GLN A 46 -2.12 -5.48 -6.10
N PHE A 47 -2.22 -6.25 -5.03
CA PHE A 47 -2.04 -7.70 -5.08
C PHE A 47 -2.67 -8.38 -3.88
N VAL A 48 -3.12 -9.61 -4.14
CA VAL A 48 -3.66 -10.56 -3.18
C VAL A 48 -3.11 -11.93 -3.57
N TRP A 49 -2.75 -12.77 -2.61
CA TRP A 49 -2.55 -14.20 -2.85
C TRP A 49 -3.79 -14.94 -2.45
N SER A 50 -4.24 -15.86 -3.27
CA SER A 50 -5.44 -16.63 -2.97
C SER A 50 -5.36 -18.05 -3.52
N SER A 51 -6.15 -18.93 -2.91
CA SER A 51 -6.51 -20.24 -3.43
C SER A 51 -7.82 -20.70 -2.82
N ILE A 52 -8.50 -21.61 -3.48
CA ILE A 52 -9.65 -22.35 -2.98
C ILE A 52 -9.24 -23.81 -2.96
N VAL A 53 -9.17 -24.36 -1.76
CA VAL A 53 -8.84 -25.76 -1.50
C VAL A 53 -10.14 -26.52 -1.30
N THR A 54 -10.34 -27.61 -2.04
CA THR A 54 -11.41 -28.57 -1.78
C THR A 54 -10.82 -29.73 -0.98
N LEU A 55 -11.40 -30.01 0.18
CA LEU A 55 -11.03 -31.12 1.03
C LEU A 55 -11.60 -32.42 0.44
N GLU A 56 -10.93 -33.55 0.64
CA GLU A 56 -11.55 -34.85 0.38
C GLU A 56 -12.63 -35.12 1.43
N ASN A 57 -13.79 -35.64 0.98
CA ASN A 57 -14.89 -35.92 1.88
C ASN A 57 -14.48 -36.96 2.92
N GLY A 58 -14.52 -36.56 4.18
CA GLY A 58 -14.52 -37.49 5.30
C GLY A 58 -15.74 -38.41 5.22
N LYS A 59 -15.71 -39.55 5.92
CA LYS A 59 -16.87 -40.41 6.08
C LYS A 59 -18.06 -39.59 6.60
N GLU A 60 -19.26 -39.82 6.07
CA GLU A 60 -20.48 -39.08 6.46
C GLU A 60 -20.60 -38.94 7.99
N GLY A 61 -20.84 -37.71 8.46
CA GLY A 61 -21.03 -37.40 9.88
C GLY A 61 -19.78 -36.97 10.65
N HIS A 62 -18.59 -36.99 10.04
CA HIS A 62 -17.37 -36.45 10.66
C HIS A 62 -17.12 -34.99 10.28
N GLU A 63 -16.53 -34.24 11.22
CA GLU A 63 -15.97 -32.92 10.93
C GLU A 63 -14.88 -33.05 9.86
N LEU A 64 -15.02 -32.31 8.76
CA LEU A 64 -14.14 -32.44 7.59
C LEU A 64 -12.69 -32.01 7.85
N VAL A 65 -12.51 -31.09 8.79
CA VAL A 65 -11.21 -30.53 9.18
C VAL A 65 -11.32 -30.00 10.60
N THR A 66 -10.39 -30.33 11.49
CA THR A 66 -10.40 -29.78 12.86
C THR A 66 -9.91 -28.33 12.89
N ASP A 67 -10.05 -27.65 14.03
CA ASP A 67 -9.51 -26.30 14.19
C ASP A 67 -7.95 -26.32 14.11
N GLU A 68 -7.29 -27.35 14.63
CA GLU A 68 -5.83 -27.55 14.58
C GLU A 68 -5.33 -27.81 13.15
N GLN A 69 -6.09 -28.58 12.36
CA GLN A 69 -5.81 -28.79 10.95
C GLN A 69 -6.04 -27.51 10.11
N MET A 70 -7.02 -26.68 10.49
CA MET A 70 -7.21 -25.36 9.89
C MET A 70 -6.02 -24.41 10.19
N VAL A 71 -5.44 -24.50 11.38
CA VAL A 71 -4.20 -23.80 11.74
C VAL A 71 -3.04 -24.24 10.83
N ALA A 72 -2.86 -25.54 10.63
CA ALA A 72 -1.82 -26.08 9.75
C ALA A 72 -2.03 -25.65 8.28
N LEU A 73 -3.28 -25.65 7.80
CA LEU A 73 -3.63 -25.16 6.46
C LEU A 73 -3.24 -23.69 6.27
N VAL A 74 -3.61 -22.79 7.19
CA VAL A 74 -3.32 -21.36 7.05
C VAL A 74 -1.82 -21.07 7.19
N HIS A 75 -1.10 -21.80 8.05
CA HIS A 75 0.35 -21.68 8.18
C HIS A 75 1.06 -22.14 6.91
N ASN A 76 0.70 -23.31 6.37
CA ASN A 76 1.26 -23.80 5.10
C ASN A 76 0.94 -22.85 3.93
N ALA A 77 -0.28 -22.29 3.87
CA ALA A 77 -0.65 -21.29 2.88
C ALA A 77 0.20 -20.01 3.00
N SER A 78 0.53 -19.60 4.22
CA SER A 78 1.44 -18.48 4.47
C SER A 78 2.85 -18.78 3.97
N LYS A 79 3.37 -20.00 4.15
CA LYS A 79 4.67 -20.44 3.60
C LYS A 79 4.68 -20.36 2.07
N GLU A 80 3.68 -20.94 1.40
CA GLU A 80 3.59 -20.89 -0.08
C GLU A 80 3.55 -19.45 -0.61
N MET A 81 2.79 -18.57 0.06
CA MET A 81 2.75 -17.15 -0.29
C MET A 81 4.14 -16.51 -0.23
N ARG A 82 4.93 -16.80 0.83
CA ARG A 82 6.30 -16.26 1.01
C ARG A 82 7.28 -16.81 -0.01
N GLU A 83 7.22 -18.11 -0.31
CA GLU A 83 8.04 -18.74 -1.34
C GLU A 83 7.81 -18.05 -2.69
N GLN A 84 6.55 -17.86 -3.09
CA GLN A 84 6.24 -17.19 -4.36
C GLN A 84 6.61 -15.73 -4.38
N TRP A 85 6.55 -15.06 -3.23
CA TRP A 85 6.98 -13.67 -3.11
C TRP A 85 8.49 -13.54 -3.38
N ASN A 86 9.31 -14.35 -2.69
CA ASN A 86 10.78 -14.30 -2.77
C ASN A 86 11.30 -14.54 -4.19
N LEU A 87 10.53 -15.25 -5.02
CA LEU A 87 10.88 -15.51 -6.42
C LEU A 87 10.61 -14.34 -7.37
N ARG A 88 9.77 -13.36 -6.99
CA ARG A 88 9.16 -12.42 -7.95
C ARG A 88 9.44 -10.96 -7.70
N ASP A 89 9.69 -10.53 -6.46
CA ASP A 89 9.55 -9.12 -6.13
C ASP A 89 10.54 -8.67 -5.03
N ASN A 90 11.41 -7.70 -5.34
CA ASN A 90 12.21 -6.95 -4.36
C ASN A 90 11.40 -5.80 -3.72
N SER A 91 10.07 -5.84 -3.86
CA SER A 91 9.19 -4.82 -3.34
C SER A 91 9.19 -4.82 -1.81
N GLU A 92 9.17 -3.64 -1.19
CA GLU A 92 9.01 -3.50 0.26
C GLU A 92 7.61 -3.91 0.76
N LEU A 93 6.65 -4.10 -0.16
CA LEU A 93 5.27 -4.43 0.18
C LEU A 93 5.11 -5.96 0.31
N HIS A 94 5.32 -6.51 1.50
CA HIS A 94 5.08 -7.93 1.77
C HIS A 94 3.66 -8.14 2.34
N PRO A 95 2.85 -9.07 1.81
CA PRO A 95 1.64 -9.50 2.50
C PRO A 95 2.06 -10.21 3.80
N SER A 96 1.59 -9.71 4.94
CA SER A 96 1.96 -10.25 6.25
C SER A 96 0.93 -11.24 6.79
N ILE A 97 -0.31 -11.18 6.30
CA ILE A 97 -1.41 -12.00 6.79
C ILE A 97 -1.86 -12.94 5.69
N MET A 98 -2.01 -14.22 6.02
CA MET A 98 -2.79 -15.20 5.27
C MET A 98 -3.99 -15.61 6.12
N THR A 99 -5.17 -15.69 5.53
CA THR A 99 -6.41 -16.09 6.22
C THR A 99 -6.98 -17.32 5.55
N ALA A 100 -7.48 -18.25 6.35
CA ALA A 100 -8.34 -19.35 5.90
C ALA A 100 -9.78 -19.09 6.33
N LEU A 101 -10.73 -19.33 5.43
CA LEU A 101 -12.17 -19.34 5.69
C LEU A 101 -12.74 -20.66 5.19
N GLN A 102 -13.18 -21.53 6.10
CA GLN A 102 -13.80 -22.80 5.76
C GLN A 102 -15.31 -22.68 5.63
N VAL A 103 -15.84 -23.16 4.51
CA VAL A 103 -17.28 -23.21 4.19
C VAL A 103 -17.59 -24.57 3.56
N GLY A 104 -18.21 -25.46 4.35
CA GLY A 104 -18.43 -26.84 3.92
C GLY A 104 -17.10 -27.56 3.64
N GLU A 105 -16.99 -28.17 2.47
CA GLU A 105 -15.79 -28.90 2.01
C GLU A 105 -14.69 -28.01 1.44
N GLN A 106 -14.89 -26.69 1.43
CA GLN A 106 -13.95 -25.76 0.82
C GLN A 106 -13.31 -24.83 1.84
N VAL A 107 -12.00 -24.62 1.67
CA VAL A 107 -11.22 -23.64 2.43
C VAL A 107 -10.76 -22.55 1.46
N TYR A 108 -11.20 -21.34 1.71
CA TYR A 108 -10.86 -20.15 0.96
C TYR A 108 -9.66 -19.49 1.64
N LEU A 109 -8.52 -19.57 0.97
CA LEU A 109 -7.26 -18.99 1.42
C LEU A 109 -7.09 -17.63 0.75
N ALA A 110 -6.89 -16.58 1.52
CA ALA A 110 -6.61 -15.26 0.98
C ALA A 110 -5.66 -14.46 1.88
N SER A 111 -4.67 -13.81 1.26
CA SER A 111 -3.84 -12.84 1.96
C SER A 111 -4.62 -11.55 2.22
N SER A 112 -4.12 -10.73 3.15
CA SER A 112 -4.50 -9.32 3.12
C SER A 112 -4.11 -8.70 1.78
N MET A 113 -4.98 -7.84 1.27
CA MET A 113 -4.67 -7.04 0.08
C MET A 113 -3.61 -5.99 0.43
N ARG A 114 -2.66 -5.82 -0.49
CA ARG A 114 -1.75 -4.67 -0.49
C ARG A 114 -1.99 -3.83 -1.73
N GLY A 115 -1.50 -2.59 -1.68
CA GLY A 115 -1.61 -1.62 -2.75
C GLY A 115 -1.90 -0.24 -2.19
N ASP A 116 -2.04 0.73 -3.08
CA ASP A 116 -2.29 2.12 -2.70
C ASP A 116 -3.71 2.35 -2.15
N TYR A 117 -4.63 1.42 -2.42
CA TYR A 117 -6.02 1.49 -1.96
C TYR A 117 -6.69 0.11 -2.02
N SER A 118 -7.89 0.00 -1.44
CA SER A 118 -8.74 -1.18 -1.49
C SER A 118 -9.82 -1.06 -2.57
N PHE A 119 -10.04 -2.12 -3.36
CA PHE A 119 -11.15 -2.14 -4.32
C PHE A 119 -12.53 -2.32 -3.67
N ILE A 120 -12.63 -2.41 -2.33
CA ILE A 120 -13.92 -2.49 -1.62
C ILE A 120 -14.55 -1.11 -1.44
N TYR A 121 -13.74 -0.10 -1.13
CA TYR A 121 -14.24 1.25 -0.92
C TYR A 121 -14.05 2.11 -2.19
N GLU A 122 -14.98 3.04 -2.39
CA GLU A 122 -14.69 4.27 -3.10
C GLU A 122 -13.59 5.00 -2.32
N TYR A 123 -12.73 5.74 -3.00
CA TYR A 123 -11.63 6.43 -2.32
C TYR A 123 -12.18 7.29 -1.18
N LYS A 124 -11.46 7.39 -0.06
CA LYS A 124 -11.72 8.44 0.94
C LYS A 124 -10.47 9.25 1.14
N THR A 125 -10.54 10.53 0.75
CA THR A 125 -9.63 11.61 1.14
C THR A 125 -9.68 11.75 2.66
N LYS A 126 -8.58 11.77 3.42
CA LYS A 126 -7.62 12.88 3.42
C LYS A 126 -6.19 12.51 3.84
N ASP A 127 -5.90 11.28 4.24
CA ASP A 127 -4.64 10.98 4.93
C ASP A 127 -3.54 10.37 4.04
N LYS A 128 -3.87 9.96 2.80
CA LYS A 128 -2.91 9.30 1.87
C LYS A 128 -2.85 9.94 0.48
N GLY A 129 -2.75 11.26 0.40
CA GLY A 129 -2.26 11.92 -0.82
C GLY A 129 -3.30 12.34 -1.88
N GLY A 130 -4.50 12.76 -1.47
CA GLY A 130 -5.35 13.60 -2.33
C GLY A 130 -6.16 12.90 -3.43
N LYS A 131 -6.59 11.64 -3.22
CA LYS A 131 -7.54 10.96 -4.13
C LYS A 131 -8.99 11.16 -3.64
N SER A 132 -9.83 11.86 -4.41
CA SER A 132 -11.24 12.21 -4.11
C SER A 132 -12.17 10.99 -4.05
N GLY A 133 -13.05 10.97 -3.03
CA GLY A 133 -14.21 10.08 -2.91
C GLY A 133 -14.83 10.14 -1.51
N ASN A 134 -16.05 9.60 -1.36
CA ASN A 134 -16.83 9.66 -0.12
C ASN A 134 -16.53 8.51 0.86
N GLY A 135 -15.70 7.55 0.46
CA GLY A 135 -15.37 6.35 1.23
C GLY A 135 -16.54 5.40 1.46
N GLU A 136 -17.57 5.47 0.61
CA GLU A 136 -18.63 4.49 0.56
C GLU A 136 -18.11 3.16 0.01
N ILE A 137 -18.87 2.10 0.22
CA ILE A 137 -18.54 0.77 -0.31
C ILE A 137 -19.05 0.73 -1.75
N ARG A 138 -18.20 0.26 -2.66
CA ARG A 138 -18.52 0.19 -4.10
C ARG A 138 -19.74 -0.67 -4.37
N LYS A 139 -20.50 -0.31 -5.42
CA LYS A 139 -21.75 -1.00 -5.77
C LYS A 139 -21.50 -2.42 -6.25
N SER A 140 -20.40 -2.65 -6.96
CA SER A 140 -20.00 -3.98 -7.45
C SER A 140 -19.51 -4.93 -6.36
N VAL A 141 -19.28 -4.46 -5.13
CA VAL A 141 -18.94 -5.35 -4.00
C VAL A 141 -20.16 -6.20 -3.66
N PRO A 142 -19.99 -7.52 -3.42
CA PRO A 142 -21.08 -8.40 -3.01
C PRO A 142 -21.90 -7.79 -1.87
N ALA A 143 -23.23 -7.77 -2.04
CA ALA A 143 -24.16 -7.09 -1.14
C ALA A 143 -23.94 -7.51 0.32
N GLU A 144 -23.72 -8.79 0.57
CA GLU A 144 -23.52 -9.30 1.92
C GLU A 144 -22.27 -8.73 2.63
N ILE A 145 -21.17 -8.50 1.90
CA ILE A 145 -19.98 -7.81 2.43
C ILE A 145 -20.31 -6.35 2.71
N ARG A 146 -20.98 -5.68 1.77
CA ARG A 146 -21.37 -4.28 1.92
C ARG A 146 -22.24 -4.08 3.15
N ASP A 147 -23.25 -4.91 3.31
CA ASP A 147 -24.17 -4.88 4.43
C ASP A 147 -23.41 -5.21 5.72
N ALA A 148 -22.42 -6.11 5.70
CA ALA A 148 -21.72 -6.56 6.91
C ALA A 148 -20.78 -5.47 7.43
N LEU A 149 -20.08 -4.82 6.51
CA LEU A 149 -19.26 -3.65 6.81
C LEU A 149 -20.11 -2.48 7.29
N HIS A 150 -21.28 -2.26 6.68
CA HIS A 150 -22.22 -1.24 7.12
C HIS A 150 -22.74 -1.52 8.54
N ASP A 151 -23.20 -2.74 8.81
CA ASP A 151 -23.71 -3.16 10.11
C ASP A 151 -22.61 -3.17 11.18
N ALA A 152 -21.39 -3.56 10.81
CA ALA A 152 -20.23 -3.53 11.70
C ALA A 152 -19.86 -2.08 12.09
N ARG A 153 -19.96 -1.15 11.14
CA ARG A 153 -19.79 0.28 11.38
C ARG A 153 -20.86 0.82 12.33
N LEU A 154 -22.13 0.46 12.14
CA LEU A 154 -23.23 0.94 12.99
C LEU A 154 -23.23 0.30 14.39
N GLY A 155 -22.84 -0.96 14.50
CA GLY A 155 -22.77 -1.69 15.77
C GLY A 155 -21.54 -1.36 16.60
N ALA A 156 -20.60 -0.60 16.06
CA ALA A 156 -19.48 -0.08 16.82
C ALA A 156 -19.97 0.95 17.85
N ALA A 157 -19.59 0.78 19.12
CA ALA A 157 -19.97 1.67 20.21
C ALA A 157 -19.82 3.17 19.84
N PRO A 158 -20.64 4.08 20.42
CA PRO A 158 -20.80 5.47 19.98
C PRO A 158 -19.55 6.38 20.06
N ALA A 159 -18.38 5.83 20.39
CA ALA A 159 -17.11 6.54 20.48
C ALA A 159 -16.19 6.39 19.25
N ARG A 160 -16.55 5.59 18.24
CA ARG A 160 -15.63 5.34 17.11
C ARG A 160 -15.62 6.49 16.11
N THR A 161 -14.46 7.08 15.89
CA THR A 161 -14.27 8.25 15.01
C THR A 161 -13.99 7.87 13.56
N ASN A 162 -13.66 6.60 13.28
CA ASN A 162 -13.34 6.14 11.94
C ASN A 162 -14.59 5.72 11.12
N SER A 163 -14.90 6.49 10.07
CA SER A 163 -15.99 6.15 9.16
C SER A 163 -15.73 4.91 8.29
N GLN A 164 -14.50 4.42 8.25
CA GLN A 164 -14.05 3.27 7.47
C GLN A 164 -13.32 2.26 8.35
N HIS A 165 -13.44 0.99 7.95
CA HIS A 165 -12.71 -0.14 8.54
C HIS A 165 -11.21 0.15 8.71
N LYS A 166 -10.60 -0.23 9.84
CA LYS A 166 -9.18 0.07 10.21
C LYS A 166 -8.16 -0.12 9.08
N ASN A 167 -8.27 -1.24 8.35
CA ASN A 167 -7.38 -1.59 7.24
C ASN A 167 -8.01 -1.38 5.86
N ASP A 168 -8.89 -0.39 5.69
CA ASP A 168 -9.56 -0.09 4.41
C ASP A 168 -10.26 -1.33 3.79
N ALA A 169 -10.82 -2.23 4.62
CA ALA A 169 -11.41 -3.51 4.19
C ALA A 169 -10.44 -4.45 3.43
N SER A 170 -9.13 -4.32 3.68
CA SER A 170 -8.07 -5.11 3.01
C SER A 170 -7.68 -6.39 3.76
N CYS A 171 -8.32 -6.75 4.89
CA CYS A 171 -7.93 -7.96 5.63
C CYS A 171 -8.16 -9.24 4.81
N GLY A 172 -7.47 -10.32 5.18
CA GLY A 172 -7.63 -11.62 4.55
C GLY A 172 -9.02 -12.24 4.76
N GLU A 173 -9.71 -11.95 5.87
CA GLU A 173 -11.08 -12.42 6.14
C GLU A 173 -12.06 -11.86 5.11
N LEU A 174 -11.91 -10.58 4.77
CA LEU A 174 -12.71 -9.94 3.73
C LEU A 174 -12.38 -10.50 2.36
N MET A 175 -11.09 -10.69 2.04
CA MET A 175 -10.68 -11.24 0.75
C MET A 175 -11.15 -12.69 0.57
N ALA A 176 -11.09 -13.51 1.61
CA ALA A 176 -11.58 -14.90 1.59
C ALA A 176 -13.11 -14.94 1.44
N SER A 177 -13.83 -14.08 2.18
CA SER A 177 -15.30 -13.93 2.03
C SER A 177 -15.69 -13.46 0.64
N TYR A 178 -14.94 -12.50 0.09
CA TYR A 178 -15.15 -11.97 -1.26
C TYR A 178 -14.93 -13.05 -2.31
N THR A 179 -13.86 -13.84 -2.17
CA THR A 179 -13.58 -15.02 -3.00
C THR A 179 -14.76 -15.98 -3.00
N TYR A 180 -15.29 -16.31 -1.82
CA TYR A 180 -16.44 -17.20 -1.67
C TYR A 180 -17.66 -16.66 -2.43
N LEU A 181 -18.02 -15.40 -2.20
CA LEU A 181 -19.24 -14.81 -2.76
C LEU A 181 -19.16 -14.68 -4.27
N LEU A 182 -17.99 -14.38 -4.83
CA LEU A 182 -17.81 -14.42 -6.28
C LEU A 182 -17.98 -15.84 -6.83
N LYS A 183 -17.27 -16.82 -6.26
CA LYS A 183 -17.28 -18.20 -6.72
C LYS A 183 -18.68 -18.83 -6.64
N ASN A 184 -19.46 -18.44 -5.64
CA ASN A 184 -20.77 -19.01 -5.35
C ASN A 184 -21.93 -18.09 -5.75
N HIS A 185 -21.70 -17.13 -6.66
CA HIS A 185 -22.74 -16.25 -7.21
C HIS A 185 -23.58 -15.55 -6.14
N GLY A 186 -22.95 -15.10 -5.07
CA GLY A 186 -23.59 -14.36 -3.98
C GLY A 186 -24.45 -15.22 -3.05
N LYS A 187 -24.38 -16.56 -3.11
CA LYS A 187 -24.99 -17.42 -2.08
C LYS A 187 -24.49 -16.96 -0.70
N GLY A 188 -25.41 -16.67 0.22
CA GLY A 188 -25.06 -16.05 1.49
C GLY A 188 -24.14 -16.90 2.36
N LEU A 189 -23.21 -16.24 3.06
CA LEU A 189 -22.36 -16.77 4.12
C LEU A 189 -23.03 -16.69 5.50
N ARG A 190 -23.81 -15.62 5.74
CA ARG A 190 -24.58 -15.41 6.94
C ARG A 190 -25.58 -16.54 7.11
N ASN A 191 -25.72 -17.00 8.35
CA ASN A 191 -26.66 -18.06 8.74
C ASN A 191 -26.39 -19.44 8.11
N LYS A 192 -25.25 -19.65 7.44
CA LYS A 192 -24.86 -20.99 7.00
C LYS A 192 -24.67 -21.92 8.19
N LEU A 193 -25.09 -23.17 8.00
CA LEU A 193 -24.87 -24.28 8.92
C LEU A 193 -24.13 -25.41 8.19
N PRO A 194 -23.04 -25.96 8.77
CA PRO A 194 -22.33 -25.44 9.95
C PRO A 194 -21.80 -24.01 9.72
N LYS A 195 -21.56 -23.27 10.83
CA LYS A 195 -21.06 -21.89 10.74
C LYS A 195 -19.70 -21.88 10.04
N PRO A 196 -19.47 -20.96 9.09
CA PRO A 196 -18.14 -20.78 8.52
C PRO A 196 -17.10 -20.51 9.61
N ARG A 197 -15.92 -21.10 9.48
CA ARG A 197 -14.80 -20.93 10.42
C ARG A 197 -13.68 -20.13 9.80
N THR A 198 -13.04 -19.27 10.58
CA THR A 198 -11.93 -18.47 10.06
C THR A 198 -10.76 -18.36 11.03
N ILE A 199 -9.57 -18.31 10.48
CA ILE A 199 -8.31 -18.11 11.20
C ILE A 199 -7.32 -17.36 10.32
N ALA A 200 -6.46 -16.54 10.93
CA ALA A 200 -5.39 -15.85 10.24
C ALA A 200 -4.01 -16.22 10.81
N TRP A 201 -3.01 -16.18 9.94
CA TRP A 201 -1.61 -16.37 10.27
C TRP A 201 -0.82 -15.10 9.91
N LEU A 202 -0.16 -14.52 10.89
CA LEU A 202 0.74 -13.37 10.72
C LEU A 202 2.17 -13.86 10.57
N TYR A 203 2.75 -13.51 9.42
CA TYR A 203 4.18 -13.50 9.20
C TYR A 203 4.67 -12.06 9.01
N SER A 204 5.72 -11.67 9.72
CA SER A 204 6.43 -10.42 9.46
C SER A 204 7.92 -10.60 9.69
N ALA A 205 8.73 -10.04 8.80
CA ALA A 205 10.17 -10.01 8.92
C ALA A 205 10.68 -8.61 8.60
N THR A 206 11.71 -8.16 9.31
CA THR A 206 12.36 -6.87 9.08
C THR A 206 13.86 -7.09 9.06
N GLY A 207 14.53 -6.68 7.99
CA GLY A 207 15.97 -6.91 7.83
C GLY A 207 16.36 -8.38 7.84
N GLY A 208 15.49 -9.27 7.35
CA GLY A 208 15.71 -10.73 7.37
C GLY A 208 15.42 -11.40 8.73
N VAL A 209 15.05 -10.63 9.76
CA VAL A 209 14.71 -11.17 11.08
C VAL A 209 13.20 -11.29 11.22
N THR A 210 12.71 -12.51 11.41
CA THR A 210 11.31 -12.81 11.72
C THR A 210 10.89 -12.12 13.01
N GLN A 211 9.92 -11.21 12.92
CA GLN A 211 9.32 -10.50 14.05
C GLN A 211 8.04 -11.20 14.54
N ALA A 212 7.32 -11.85 13.62
CA ALA A 212 6.14 -12.65 13.93
C ALA A 212 6.02 -13.80 12.93
N ASP A 213 5.64 -14.97 13.44
CA ASP A 213 5.23 -16.15 12.66
C ASP A 213 4.26 -16.94 13.54
N LYS A 214 3.00 -16.48 13.61
CA LYS A 214 2.02 -16.95 14.60
C LYS A 214 0.58 -16.75 14.15
N LEU A 215 -0.35 -17.43 14.84
CA LEU A 215 -1.77 -17.14 14.75
C LEU A 215 -2.09 -15.69 15.12
N TRP A 216 -3.10 -15.14 14.46
CA TRP A 216 -3.47 -13.74 14.58
C TRP A 216 -4.99 -13.56 14.59
N ASP A 217 -5.48 -12.70 15.48
CA ASP A 217 -6.89 -12.34 15.54
C ASP A 217 -7.30 -11.43 14.39
N PRO A 218 -8.57 -11.47 13.98
CA PRO A 218 -9.13 -10.43 13.11
C PRO A 218 -8.85 -9.03 13.69
N CYS A 219 -8.44 -8.09 12.83
CA CYS A 219 -8.11 -6.74 13.30
C CYS A 219 -9.31 -6.05 13.97
N GLY A 220 -9.06 -5.05 14.81
CA GLY A 220 -10.11 -4.31 15.55
C GLY A 220 -10.29 -4.80 16.99
N THR A 221 -9.67 -5.91 17.36
CA THR A 221 -9.52 -6.33 18.76
C THR A 221 -8.66 -5.31 19.53
N GLY A 222 -9.21 -4.76 20.62
CA GLY A 222 -8.47 -3.94 21.60
C GLY A 222 -8.52 -2.42 21.44
N ASP A 223 -8.86 -1.88 20.27
CA ASP A 223 -8.95 -0.43 20.06
C ASP A 223 -10.39 0.10 20.23
N LYS A 224 -10.60 1.04 21.15
CA LYS A 224 -11.93 1.63 21.39
C LYS A 224 -12.41 2.46 20.20
N ASP A 225 -11.49 3.14 19.51
CA ASP A 225 -11.82 4.13 18.47
C ASP A 225 -11.88 3.53 17.06
N GLN A 226 -11.57 2.24 16.90
CA GLN A 226 -11.49 1.58 15.60
C GLN A 226 -12.33 0.30 15.58
N TRP A 227 -13.10 0.12 14.51
CA TRP A 227 -13.74 -1.15 14.18
C TRP A 227 -12.96 -1.87 13.08
N GLY A 228 -12.96 -3.20 13.13
CA GLY A 228 -12.20 -4.01 12.19
C GLY A 228 -12.90 -5.30 11.76
N CYS A 229 -12.05 -6.26 11.42
CA CYS A 229 -12.42 -7.57 10.94
C CYS A 229 -13.08 -8.41 12.07
N ASP A 230 -12.87 -8.08 13.33
CA ASP A 230 -13.59 -8.63 14.49
C ASP A 230 -15.12 -8.41 14.38
N ALA A 231 -15.52 -7.15 14.16
CA ALA A 231 -16.92 -6.77 14.02
C ALA A 231 -17.51 -7.33 12.72
N PHE A 232 -16.73 -7.33 11.63
CA PHE A 232 -17.14 -7.95 10.37
C PHE A 232 -17.41 -9.45 10.52
N CYS A 233 -16.48 -10.21 11.11
CA CYS A 233 -16.63 -11.65 11.33
C CYS A 233 -17.86 -11.97 12.19
N ASN A 234 -18.12 -11.16 13.23
CA ASN A 234 -19.32 -11.27 14.04
C ASN A 234 -20.59 -11.07 13.18
N LYS A 235 -20.65 -9.99 12.38
CA LYS A 235 -21.80 -9.73 11.49
C LYS A 235 -22.00 -10.78 10.40
N MET A 236 -20.93 -11.41 9.95
CA MET A 236 -20.98 -12.53 9.01
C MET A 236 -21.37 -13.86 9.66
N GLY A 237 -21.41 -13.94 11.00
CA GLY A 237 -21.74 -15.15 11.75
C GLY A 237 -20.61 -16.19 11.76
N PHE A 238 -19.37 -15.78 11.56
CA PHE A 238 -18.21 -16.67 11.54
C PHE A 238 -17.85 -17.15 12.95
N LYS A 239 -17.39 -18.40 13.06
CA LYS A 239 -16.65 -18.89 14.22
C LYS A 239 -15.17 -18.57 14.00
N VAL A 240 -14.63 -17.62 14.75
CA VAL A 240 -13.19 -17.34 14.74
C VAL A 240 -12.49 -18.41 15.58
N ILE A 241 -11.49 -19.08 15.01
CA ILE A 241 -10.69 -20.08 15.71
C ILE A 241 -9.76 -19.33 16.70
N PRO A 242 -9.66 -19.76 17.98
CA PRO A 242 -8.81 -19.09 18.96
C PRO A 242 -7.33 -19.11 18.55
N THR A 243 -6.59 -18.03 18.82
CA THR A 243 -5.13 -17.97 18.58
C THR A 243 -4.31 -18.87 19.51
N SER A 244 -4.93 -19.48 20.52
CA SER A 244 -4.34 -20.49 21.39
C SER A 244 -4.44 -21.91 20.84
N THR A 245 -5.10 -22.11 19.70
CA THR A 245 -5.25 -23.42 19.06
C THR A 245 -3.90 -23.93 18.59
N GLU A 246 -3.57 -25.17 18.90
CA GLU A 246 -2.32 -25.79 18.48
C GLU A 246 -2.34 -26.13 16.98
N GLU A 247 -1.16 -26.24 16.38
CA GLU A 247 -1.01 -26.64 14.98
C GLU A 247 -0.88 -28.17 14.88
N GLU A 248 -1.77 -28.82 14.13
CA GLU A 248 -1.65 -30.26 13.84
C GLU A 248 -0.79 -30.48 12.58
N THR A 249 0.43 -30.98 12.77
CA THR A 249 1.42 -31.15 11.69
C THR A 249 1.54 -32.58 11.17
N LYS A 250 0.97 -33.57 11.87
CA LYS A 250 1.11 -35.00 11.54
C LYS A 250 -0.01 -35.51 10.65
N ASP A 251 -1.24 -35.07 10.91
CA ASP A 251 -2.43 -35.48 10.16
C ASP A 251 -2.99 -34.31 9.34
N PHE A 252 -2.30 -33.97 8.26
CA PHE A 252 -2.73 -32.88 7.38
C PHE A 252 -3.97 -33.30 6.58
N PRO A 253 -5.00 -32.44 6.45
CA PRO A 253 -6.22 -32.80 5.74
C PRO A 253 -5.95 -33.11 4.27
N LYS A 254 -6.60 -34.17 3.76
CA LYS A 254 -6.46 -34.56 2.35
C LYS A 254 -7.14 -33.55 1.43
N ILE A 255 -6.45 -33.22 0.34
CA ILE A 255 -6.88 -32.21 -0.63
C ILE A 255 -7.22 -32.90 -1.95
N SER A 256 -8.47 -32.77 -2.38
CA SER A 256 -8.92 -33.34 -3.65
C SER A 256 -8.63 -32.41 -4.83
N ASN A 257 -8.68 -31.10 -4.61
CA ASN A 257 -8.50 -30.11 -5.66
C ASN A 257 -8.05 -28.75 -5.12
N THR A 258 -7.36 -27.98 -5.96
CA THR A 258 -7.05 -26.57 -5.70
C THR A 258 -7.38 -25.74 -6.94
N HIS A 259 -7.96 -24.57 -6.75
CA HIS A 259 -8.19 -23.63 -7.84
C HIS A 259 -8.14 -22.18 -7.36
N GLN A 260 -7.97 -21.25 -8.29
CA GLN A 260 -7.99 -19.82 -7.98
C GLN A 260 -9.23 -19.16 -8.57
N GLN A 261 -9.79 -18.20 -7.84
CA GLN A 261 -10.85 -17.31 -8.31
C GLN A 261 -10.25 -15.91 -8.48
N GLU A 262 -10.45 -15.33 -9.67
CA GLU A 262 -10.09 -13.92 -9.91
C GLU A 262 -11.03 -13.01 -9.10
N LEU A 263 -10.44 -12.11 -8.31
CA LEU A 263 -11.18 -11.18 -7.47
C LEU A 263 -11.66 -9.94 -8.23
N MET A 264 -10.95 -9.54 -9.28
CA MET A 264 -11.32 -8.39 -10.10
C MET A 264 -12.27 -8.82 -11.23
N THR A 265 -13.58 -8.78 -10.98
CA THR A 265 -14.58 -9.03 -12.03
C THR A 265 -14.54 -7.97 -13.12
N LYS A 266 -15.12 -8.26 -14.30
CA LYS A 266 -15.19 -7.28 -15.40
C LYS A 266 -16.00 -6.05 -15.01
N GLU A 267 -17.06 -6.24 -14.22
CA GLU A 267 -17.94 -5.19 -13.74
C GLU A 267 -17.22 -4.28 -12.74
N LEU A 268 -16.54 -4.86 -11.72
CA LEU A 268 -15.74 -4.10 -10.77
C LEU A 268 -14.58 -3.37 -11.48
N ARG A 269 -13.95 -4.03 -12.47
CA ARG A 269 -12.89 -3.41 -13.27
C ARG A 269 -13.41 -2.18 -14.02
N ALA A 270 -14.57 -2.29 -14.68
CA ALA A 270 -15.19 -1.19 -15.38
C ALA A 270 -15.56 -0.03 -14.43
N GLU A 271 -16.09 -0.35 -13.24
CA GLU A 271 -16.39 0.66 -12.21
C GLU A 271 -15.13 1.40 -11.73
N LEU A 272 -14.03 0.67 -11.49
CA LEU A 272 -12.74 1.26 -11.11
C LEU A 272 -12.16 2.14 -12.22
N ASP A 273 -12.19 1.69 -13.47
CA ASP A 273 -11.69 2.45 -14.60
C ASP A 273 -12.52 3.73 -14.84
N GLN A 274 -13.84 3.66 -14.65
CA GLN A 274 -14.70 4.83 -14.70
C GLN A 274 -14.35 5.82 -13.57
N SER A 275 -14.27 5.34 -12.33
CA SER A 275 -13.91 6.18 -11.17
C SER A 275 -12.57 6.89 -11.37
N ARG A 276 -11.58 6.20 -11.97
CA ARG A 276 -10.25 6.79 -12.27
C ARG A 276 -10.33 7.90 -13.31
N LYS A 277 -11.11 7.70 -14.38
CA LYS A 277 -11.33 8.72 -15.40
C LYS A 277 -11.94 9.98 -14.78
N GLU A 278 -12.97 9.82 -13.96
CA GLU A 278 -13.63 10.92 -13.25
C GLU A 278 -12.65 11.69 -12.34
N ILE A 279 -11.84 10.98 -11.54
CA ILE A 279 -10.81 11.59 -10.67
C ILE A 279 -9.74 12.32 -11.49
N GLU A 280 -9.30 11.74 -12.62
CA GLU A 280 -8.30 12.37 -13.48
C GLU A 280 -8.85 13.66 -14.11
N GLU A 281 -10.11 13.64 -14.57
CA GLU A 281 -10.80 14.82 -15.08
C GLU A 281 -10.98 15.90 -14.01
N GLU A 282 -11.37 15.51 -12.78
CA GLU A 282 -11.49 16.43 -11.65
C GLU A 282 -10.13 17.07 -11.32
N ARG A 283 -9.05 16.27 -11.24
CA ARG A 283 -7.69 16.75 -11.00
C ARG A 283 -7.22 17.70 -12.11
N LYS A 284 -7.53 17.41 -13.37
CA LYS A 284 -7.23 18.30 -14.51
C LYS A 284 -7.95 19.64 -14.37
N LYS A 285 -9.23 19.63 -13.98
CA LYS A 285 -10.01 20.85 -13.72
C LYS A 285 -9.43 21.65 -12.53
N GLU A 286 -9.07 20.97 -11.44
CA GLU A 286 -8.47 21.63 -10.27
C GLU A 286 -7.09 22.23 -10.59
N GLN A 287 -6.26 21.51 -11.35
CA GLN A 287 -4.96 22.01 -11.80
C GLN A 287 -5.11 23.22 -12.74
N ALA A 288 -6.08 23.19 -13.66
CA ALA A 288 -6.38 24.32 -14.52
C ALA A 288 -6.82 25.55 -13.71
N LYS A 289 -7.72 25.36 -12.73
CA LYS A 289 -8.15 26.43 -11.81
C LYS A 289 -6.98 27.02 -11.02
N LYS A 290 -6.13 26.18 -10.42
CA LYS A 290 -4.92 26.62 -9.69
C LYS A 290 -3.95 27.38 -10.58
N ALA A 291 -3.80 26.97 -11.84
CA ALA A 291 -2.95 27.65 -12.81
C ALA A 291 -3.53 29.03 -13.21
N GLU A 292 -4.85 29.12 -13.34
CA GLU A 292 -5.56 30.39 -13.60
C GLU A 292 -5.42 31.36 -12.41
N GLU A 293 -5.68 30.89 -11.19
CA GLU A 293 -5.49 31.68 -9.96
C GLU A 293 -4.04 32.19 -9.81
N ASP A 294 -3.04 31.35 -10.11
CA ASP A 294 -1.64 31.79 -10.12
C ASP A 294 -1.35 32.82 -11.21
N ARG A 295 -1.93 32.66 -12.41
CA ARG A 295 -1.81 33.64 -13.49
C ARG A 295 -2.41 34.98 -13.09
N GLU A 296 -3.58 35.00 -12.48
CA GLU A 296 -4.21 36.23 -11.97
C GLU A 296 -3.38 36.88 -10.86
N ARG A 297 -2.87 36.09 -9.91
CA ARG A 297 -1.99 36.58 -8.84
C ARG A 297 -0.72 37.22 -9.41
N ARG A 298 -0.11 36.61 -10.43
CA ARG A 298 1.07 37.18 -11.11
C ARG A 298 0.74 38.48 -11.85
N LYS A 299 -0.43 38.57 -12.50
CA LYS A 299 -0.91 39.81 -13.14
C LYS A 299 -1.06 40.94 -12.12
N LYS A 300 -1.78 40.70 -11.01
CA LYS A 300 -1.97 41.69 -9.93
C LYS A 300 -0.64 42.15 -9.34
N LYS A 301 0.27 41.22 -9.04
CA LYS A 301 1.62 41.55 -8.55
C LYS A 301 2.41 42.38 -9.57
N GLY A 302 2.29 42.07 -10.86
CA GLY A 302 2.91 42.85 -11.93
C GLY A 302 2.39 44.28 -12.00
N GLU A 303 1.07 44.48 -11.87
CA GLU A 303 0.46 45.82 -11.83
C GLU A 303 0.87 46.62 -10.59
N GLU A 304 0.96 45.98 -9.41
CA GLU A 304 1.45 46.62 -8.18
C GLU A 304 2.90 47.07 -8.31
N ILE A 305 3.77 46.24 -8.87
CA ILE A 305 5.18 46.59 -9.13
C ILE A 305 5.25 47.78 -10.10
N ARG A 306 4.46 47.77 -11.18
CA ARG A 306 4.40 48.89 -12.13
C ARG A 306 3.96 50.20 -11.46
N LYS A 307 2.90 50.17 -10.65
CA LYS A 307 2.42 51.34 -9.90
C LYS A 307 3.49 51.87 -8.93
N LYS A 308 4.23 50.98 -8.26
CA LYS A 308 5.35 51.38 -7.37
C LYS A 308 6.47 52.06 -8.16
N MET A 309 6.89 51.49 -9.28
CA MET A 309 7.93 52.10 -10.14
C MET A 309 7.49 53.45 -10.70
N GLU A 310 6.23 53.60 -11.13
CA GLU A 310 5.69 54.88 -11.60
C GLU A 310 5.65 55.94 -10.47
N ALA A 311 5.33 55.54 -9.23
CA ALA A 311 5.35 56.43 -8.07
C ALA A 311 6.78 56.83 -7.66
N GLU A 312 7.73 55.90 -7.68
CA GLU A 312 9.15 56.17 -7.43
C GLU A 312 9.72 57.15 -8.46
N LYS A 313 9.44 56.91 -9.76
CA LYS A 313 9.85 57.81 -10.83
C LYS A 313 9.32 59.24 -10.65
N LYS A 314 8.04 59.40 -10.28
CA LYS A 314 7.46 60.72 -9.98
C LYS A 314 8.16 61.42 -8.81
N LYS A 315 8.49 60.69 -7.75
CA LYS A 315 9.24 61.23 -6.60
C LYS A 315 10.65 61.69 -7.00
N GLU A 316 11.34 60.93 -7.85
CA GLU A 316 12.65 61.33 -8.37
C GLU A 316 12.57 62.60 -9.23
N GLU A 317 11.54 62.72 -10.08
CA GLU A 317 11.29 63.92 -10.89
C GLU A 317 10.99 65.15 -10.01
N GLU A 318 10.18 65.01 -8.96
CA GLU A 318 9.92 66.09 -7.98
C GLU A 318 11.17 66.52 -7.21
N GLN A 319 12.04 65.57 -6.83
CA GLN A 319 13.31 65.88 -6.15
C GLN A 319 14.28 66.64 -7.06
N LYS A 320 14.39 66.23 -8.33
CA LYS A 320 15.23 66.94 -9.32
C LYS A 320 14.73 68.36 -9.58
N GLY A 321 13.41 68.56 -9.64
CA GLY A 321 12.82 69.90 -9.78
C GLY A 321 13.16 70.86 -8.63
N LYS A 322 13.29 70.36 -7.39
CA LYS A 322 13.68 71.18 -6.23
C LYS A 322 15.18 71.51 -6.19
N GLN A 323 16.04 70.65 -6.73
CA GLN A 323 17.49 70.91 -6.77
C GLN A 323 17.89 71.90 -7.87
N GLY A 324 17.13 71.96 -8.98
CA GLY A 324 17.39 72.88 -10.09
C GLY A 324 17.24 74.37 -9.76
N HIS A 325 16.59 74.74 -8.64
CA HIS A 325 16.46 76.13 -8.22
C HIS A 325 17.59 76.65 -7.32
N ASN A 326 18.52 75.79 -6.87
CA ASN A 326 19.61 76.18 -5.98
C ASN A 326 21.00 76.18 -6.64
N GLN A 327 21.07 75.97 -7.95
CA GLN A 327 22.34 75.80 -8.67
C GLN A 327 22.68 76.98 -9.59
N HIS A 328 22.04 78.14 -9.42
CA HIS A 328 22.29 79.34 -10.22
C HIS A 328 23.16 80.40 -9.53
N ASP A 329 23.94 80.03 -8.50
CA ASP A 329 24.71 81.02 -7.71
C ASP A 329 26.16 80.63 -7.34
N LYS A 330 26.73 79.60 -7.98
CA LYS A 330 28.13 79.19 -7.70
C LYS A 330 28.94 78.85 -8.95
N ASP A 331 28.98 79.77 -9.90
CA ASP A 331 30.04 79.86 -10.90
C ASP A 331 30.91 81.09 -10.62
N LYS A 332 31.95 80.91 -9.79
CA LYS A 332 33.18 81.72 -9.80
C LYS A 332 34.24 81.07 -8.90
N HIS A 333 35.41 80.85 -9.48
CA HIS A 333 36.63 80.22 -8.94
C HIS A 333 36.65 78.68 -9.04
N GLY A 334 37.65 78.04 -9.65
CA GLY A 334 38.96 78.50 -10.11
C GLY A 334 39.63 77.47 -11.01
N LYS A 335 40.65 77.98 -11.71
CA LYS A 335 41.61 77.28 -12.58
C LYS A 335 42.48 76.28 -11.80
N ASP A 336 43.27 75.56 -12.60
CA ASP A 336 44.50 74.82 -12.28
C ASP A 336 44.27 73.35 -11.92
N LYS A 337 45.05 72.37 -12.37
CA LYS A 337 46.05 72.18 -13.43
C LYS A 337 46.50 70.70 -13.27
N ASP A 338 47.14 70.19 -14.31
CA ASP A 338 48.21 69.17 -14.27
C ASP A 338 47.85 67.68 -14.06
N ASP A 339 48.23 66.91 -15.09
CA ASP A 339 49.13 65.75 -15.04
C ASP A 339 48.75 64.53 -14.17
N LYS A 340 48.51 63.38 -14.82
CA LYS A 340 49.58 62.47 -15.29
C LYS A 340 49.04 61.09 -15.62
N ASP A 341 49.49 60.61 -16.77
CA ASP A 341 49.50 59.22 -17.18
C ASP A 341 50.07 58.30 -16.09
N LYS A 342 49.31 57.28 -15.70
CA LYS A 342 49.89 56.02 -15.22
C LYS A 342 49.11 54.82 -15.73
N HIS A 343 49.85 54.03 -16.51
CA HIS A 343 49.57 52.66 -16.89
C HIS A 343 49.07 51.80 -15.72
N GLY A 344 48.00 51.05 -15.98
CA GLY A 344 47.58 49.89 -15.20
C GLY A 344 47.05 48.83 -16.15
N LYS A 345 47.96 47.99 -16.67
CA LYS A 345 47.62 46.68 -17.21
C LYS A 345 47.00 45.85 -16.09
N ASP A 346 45.83 45.26 -16.30
CA ASP A 346 45.58 43.89 -15.86
C ASP A 346 44.33 43.27 -16.52
N LYS A 347 44.64 42.23 -17.32
CA LYS A 347 43.97 40.92 -17.40
C LYS A 347 42.53 40.85 -17.91
N HIS A 348 42.45 40.35 -19.15
CA HIS A 348 41.39 39.48 -19.65
C HIS A 348 41.02 38.38 -18.65
N GLY A 349 39.83 38.47 -18.06
CA GLY A 349 39.11 37.35 -17.47
C GLY A 349 37.95 37.00 -18.40
N LYS A 350 38.00 35.78 -18.97
CA LYS A 350 36.98 35.23 -19.86
C LYS A 350 35.61 35.22 -19.19
N ASP A 351 34.61 35.78 -19.88
CA ASP A 351 33.20 35.54 -19.58
C ASP A 351 32.89 34.07 -19.86
N ASN A 352 32.92 33.27 -18.79
CA ASN A 352 32.33 31.94 -18.79
C ASN A 352 30.81 32.14 -18.80
N HIS A 353 30.17 31.79 -19.91
CA HIS A 353 28.72 31.60 -19.98
C HIS A 353 28.28 30.64 -18.88
N GLY A 354 27.70 31.21 -17.82
CA GLY A 354 27.02 30.50 -16.75
C GLY A 354 25.85 29.72 -17.34
N LYS A 355 26.05 28.41 -17.44
CA LYS A 355 25.07 27.36 -17.72
C LYS A 355 23.70 27.68 -17.13
N HIS A 356 22.67 27.61 -17.97
CA HIS A 356 21.31 27.28 -17.52
C HIS A 356 21.37 26.05 -16.62
N GLY A 357 21.10 26.25 -15.33
CA GLY A 357 20.97 25.19 -14.34
C GLY A 357 19.81 24.28 -14.71
N LYS A 358 20.13 23.10 -15.24
CA LYS A 358 19.25 21.94 -15.08
C LYS A 358 19.18 21.65 -13.58
N HIS A 359 18.01 21.84 -12.98
CA HIS A 359 17.72 21.40 -11.62
C HIS A 359 17.91 19.88 -11.53
N GLY A 360 19.08 19.46 -11.05
CA GLY A 360 19.33 18.10 -10.58
C GLY A 360 18.59 17.88 -9.27
N LYS A 361 17.59 17.00 -9.28
CA LYS A 361 17.03 16.40 -8.07
C LYS A 361 18.08 15.46 -7.48
N HIS A 362 18.84 15.92 -6.49
CA HIS A 362 19.52 15.04 -5.54
C HIS A 362 18.81 15.16 -4.18
N GLY A 363 17.89 14.23 -3.93
CA GLY A 363 17.45 13.94 -2.58
C GLY A 363 18.57 13.21 -1.85
N LYS A 364 19.11 13.84 -0.81
CA LYS A 364 20.02 13.21 0.15
C LYS A 364 19.25 12.11 0.89
N HIS A 365 19.64 10.85 0.68
CA HIS A 365 19.34 9.80 1.65
C HIS A 365 20.21 10.02 2.88
N GLY A 366 19.57 10.34 4.00
CA GLY A 366 20.20 10.31 5.31
C GLY A 366 20.62 8.89 5.64
N LYS A 367 21.91 8.67 5.83
CA LYS A 367 22.44 7.50 6.52
C LYS A 367 22.05 7.62 7.99
N HIS A 368 21.06 6.83 8.43
CA HIS A 368 20.85 6.60 9.85
C HIS A 368 21.94 5.65 10.37
N GLY A 369 22.54 6.07 11.48
CA GLY A 369 23.74 5.48 12.07
C GLY A 369 23.54 4.06 12.56
N LYS A 370 24.58 3.26 12.36
CA LYS A 370 24.87 2.07 13.16
C LYS A 370 25.05 2.51 14.61
N ARG A 371 24.19 2.06 15.51
CA ARG A 371 24.49 1.96 16.94
C ARG A 371 25.05 0.56 17.15
N GLU A 372 26.36 0.49 17.34
CA GLU A 372 27.00 -0.66 18.00
C GLU A 372 26.68 -0.56 19.48
N THR A 373 25.98 -1.56 20.01
CA THR A 373 25.93 -1.82 21.45
C THR A 373 26.65 -3.13 21.69
N ALA A 374 27.89 -3.01 22.18
CA ALA A 374 28.63 -4.09 22.80
C ALA A 374 28.09 -4.30 24.23
N TRP A 375 27.73 -5.53 24.55
CA TRP A 375 27.65 -6.12 25.90
C TRP A 375 28.09 -7.57 25.70
N ILE A 376 29.36 -7.90 25.97
CA ILE A 376 29.92 -8.44 27.23
C ILE A 376 29.10 -9.63 27.75
N ALA A 377 29.84 -10.74 27.88
CA ALA A 377 29.43 -12.13 28.09
C ALA A 377 28.57 -12.42 29.32
#